data_AF-A0A0B8QF22-F1
#
_entry.id   AF-A0A0B8QF22-F1
#
_cell.length_a   1.000
_cell.length_b   1.000
_cell.length_c   1.000
_cell.angle_alpha   90.00
_cell.angle_beta   90.00
_cell.angle_gamma   90.00
#
_symmetry.space_group_name_H-M   'P 1'
#
loop_
_entity.id
_entity.type
_entity.pdbx_description
1 polymer ?
#
loop_
_entity_poly.entity_id
_entity_poly.type
_entity_poly.pdbx_seq_one_letter_code
_entity_poly.pdbx_strand_id
1 'polypeptide(L)'
;MGREVKVTKPLTDDLYGRKKSQAKTLAEWQALGVRNQRGFDLPVLTEDINAWLIAPDSPNGRTYLVYDNYQVLMKWNRSYYFGLAVSKLADSLK
;
A
#
# COMPACT_ATOMS: atom_id res chain seq x y z
N MET A 1 7.54 11.52 -1.30
CA MET A 1 7.40 10.74 -2.55
C MET A 1 6.27 9.72 -2.34
N GLY A 2 5.39 9.52 -3.32
CA GLY A 2 4.27 8.59 -3.20
C GLY A 2 4.24 7.56 -4.33
N ARG A 3 3.48 6.48 -4.17
CA ARG A 3 3.24 5.48 -5.20
C ARG A 3 1.76 5.39 -5.53
N GLU A 4 1.45 5.24 -6.80
CA GLU A 4 0.07 4.97 -7.22
C GLU A 4 -0.33 3.55 -6.79
N VAL A 5 -1.55 3.45 -6.26
CA VAL A 5 -2.14 2.22 -5.72
C VAL A 5 -3.56 2.04 -6.25
N LYS A 6 -4.02 0.80 -6.24
CA LYS A 6 -5.40 0.45 -6.53
C LYS A 6 -6.10 0.04 -5.25
N VAL A 7 -7.27 0.62 -5.01
CA VAL A 7 -8.16 0.23 -3.91
C VAL A 7 -9.12 -0.83 -4.44
N THR A 8 -9.04 -2.06 -3.92
CA THR A 8 -9.84 -3.21 -4.40
C THR A 8 -11.07 -3.48 -3.57
N LYS A 9 -11.18 -2.87 -2.38
CA LYS A 9 -12.32 -2.92 -1.47
C LYS A 9 -12.77 -1.51 -1.14
N PRO A 10 -14.07 -1.23 -0.94
CA PRO A 10 -14.52 0.07 -0.50
C PRO A 10 -13.81 0.49 0.78
N LEU A 11 -13.24 1.70 0.78
CA LEU A 11 -12.63 2.32 1.96
C LEU A 11 -13.48 3.50 2.38
N THR A 12 -13.51 3.76 3.68
CA THR A 12 -14.21 4.92 4.24
C THR A 12 -13.37 6.18 4.05
N ASP A 13 -14.04 7.30 3.78
CA ASP A 13 -13.37 8.57 3.44
C ASP A 13 -12.45 9.10 4.56
N ASP A 14 -12.72 8.72 5.81
CA ASP A 14 -11.90 9.08 6.98
C ASP A 14 -10.50 8.45 6.96
N LEU A 15 -10.26 7.46 6.11
CA LEU A 15 -8.94 6.86 5.91
C LEU A 15 -8.06 7.68 4.96
N TYR A 16 -8.64 8.62 4.20
CA TYR A 16 -7.91 9.44 3.25
C TYR A 16 -7.39 10.72 3.91
N GLY A 17 -6.10 11.01 3.72
CA GLY A 17 -5.46 12.21 4.23
C GLY A 17 -4.09 11.94 4.84
N ARG A 18 -3.49 12.97 5.45
CA ARG A 18 -2.13 12.92 6.05
C ARG A 18 -2.13 13.07 7.56
N LYS A 19 -3.28 12.92 8.24
CA LYS A 19 -3.32 13.01 9.70
C LYS A 19 -2.58 11.82 10.31
N LYS A 20 -1.94 12.01 11.45
CA LYS A 20 -1.23 10.94 12.15
C LYS A 20 -2.13 9.72 12.46
N SER A 21 -3.41 9.95 12.74
CA SER A 21 -4.41 8.90 12.97
C SER A 21 -4.74 8.05 11.72
N GLN A 22 -4.42 8.55 10.54
CA GLN A 22 -4.64 7.88 9.25
C GLN A 22 -3.40 7.12 8.76
N ALA A 23 -2.30 7.21 9.50
CA ALA A 23 -1.09 6.46 9.21
C ALA A 23 -1.33 4.97 9.44
N LYS A 24 -0.94 4.15 8.47
CA LYS A 24 -0.93 2.69 8.57
C LYS A 24 0.28 2.11 7.88
N THR A 25 0.69 0.91 8.28
CA THR A 25 1.75 0.16 7.62
C THR A 25 1.28 -0.37 6.26
N LEU A 26 2.23 -0.81 5.42
CA LEU A 26 1.87 -1.42 4.14
C LEU A 26 1.07 -2.71 4.30
N ALA A 27 1.34 -3.49 5.34
CA ALA A 27 0.60 -4.72 5.64
C ALA A 27 -0.84 -4.41 6.02
N GLU A 28 -1.08 -3.37 6.83
CA GLU A 28 -2.42 -2.92 7.19
C GLU A 28 -3.19 -2.40 5.98
N TRP A 29 -2.55 -1.57 5.14
CA TRP A 29 -3.16 -1.13 3.88
C TRP A 29 -3.50 -2.30 2.97
N GLN A 30 -2.63 -3.30 2.89
CA GLN A 30 -2.90 -4.52 2.13
C GLN A 30 -4.09 -5.31 2.69
N ALA A 31 -4.22 -5.42 4.01
CA ALA A 31 -5.37 -6.07 4.65
C ALA A 31 -6.68 -5.33 4.31
N LEU A 32 -6.64 -4.00 4.26
CA LEU A 32 -7.76 -3.14 3.86
C LEU A 32 -8.08 -3.18 2.35
N GLY A 33 -7.29 -3.89 1.54
CA GLY A 33 -7.55 -4.05 0.11
C GLY A 33 -6.82 -3.05 -0.78
N VAL A 34 -5.85 -2.31 -0.25
CA VAL A 34 -4.93 -1.51 -1.06
C VAL A 34 -3.92 -2.45 -1.72
N ARG A 35 -3.71 -2.26 -3.01
CA ARG A 35 -2.79 -3.03 -3.85
C ARG A 35 -1.93 -2.08 -4.67
N ASN A 36 -0.85 -2.59 -5.25
CA ASN A 36 -0.10 -1.77 -6.19
C ASN A 36 -0.96 -1.44 -7.45
N GLN A 37 -0.49 -0.52 -8.29
CA GLN A 37 -1.18 -0.12 -9.52
C GLN A 37 -1.55 -1.29 -10.47
N ARG A 38 -0.85 -2.42 -10.40
CA ARG A 38 -1.13 -3.63 -11.19
C ARG A 38 -2.09 -4.61 -10.49
N GLY A 39 -2.53 -4.31 -9.27
CA GLY A 39 -3.41 -5.16 -8.47
C GLY A 39 -2.70 -6.22 -7.64
N PHE A 40 -1.36 -6.30 -7.68
CA PHE A 40 -0.62 -7.22 -6.82
C PHE A 40 -0.39 -6.64 -5.42
N ASP A 41 0.03 -7.52 -4.52
CA ASP A 41 0.39 -7.19 -3.14
C ASP A 41 1.44 -6.06 -3.06
N LEU A 42 1.35 -5.30 -1.98
CA LEU A 42 2.32 -4.31 -1.57
C LEU A 42 3.59 -5.02 -1.09
N PRO A 43 4.78 -4.39 -1.26
CA PRO A 43 6.03 -5.00 -0.85
C PRO A 43 6.05 -5.22 0.66
N VAL A 44 6.54 -6.39 1.08
CA VAL A 44 6.83 -6.68 2.47
C VAL A 44 8.14 -6.00 2.83
N LEU A 45 8.11 -5.10 3.79
CA LEU A 45 9.30 -4.38 4.25
C LEU A 45 9.91 -5.10 5.45
N THR A 46 11.22 -4.98 5.60
CA THR A 46 11.94 -5.45 6.79
C THR A 46 11.67 -4.59 8.02
N GLU A 47 11.28 -3.33 7.81
CA GLU A 47 10.90 -2.38 8.85
C GLU A 47 9.53 -1.79 8.50
N ASP A 48 8.65 -1.71 9.50
CA ASP A 48 7.35 -1.08 9.33
C ASP A 48 7.51 0.43 9.12
N ILE A 49 6.91 0.93 8.04
CA ILE A 49 6.85 2.36 7.76
C ILE A 49 5.41 2.82 7.70
N ASN A 50 5.19 4.03 8.21
CA ASN A 50 3.90 4.69 8.09
C ASN A 50 3.69 5.19 6.67
N ALA A 51 2.50 4.88 6.15
CA ALA A 51 2.00 5.37 4.89
C ALA A 51 0.60 5.95 5.05
N TRP A 52 0.28 6.91 4.20
CA TRP A 52 -0.98 7.62 4.13
C TRP A 52 -1.61 7.46 2.77
N LEU A 53 -2.91 7.18 2.76
CA LEU A 53 -3.70 7.09 1.53
C LEU A 53 -4.21 8.47 1.13
N ILE A 54 -3.98 8.88 -0.10
CA ILE A 54 -4.39 10.20 -0.60
C ILE A 54 -5.02 10.03 -1.97
N ALA A 55 -6.16 10.68 -2.18
CA ALA A 55 -6.83 10.76 -3.46
C ALA A 55 -7.10 12.25 -3.76
N PRO A 56 -6.21 12.94 -4.50
CA PRO A 56 -6.31 14.39 -4.69
C PRO A 56 -7.54 14.82 -5.50
N ASP A 57 -7.99 13.99 -6.45
CA ASP A 57 -9.11 14.32 -7.33
C ASP A 57 -10.46 13.82 -6.77
N SER A 58 -10.50 12.58 -6.28
CA SER A 58 -11.68 11.91 -5.69
C SER A 58 -11.29 10.49 -5.25
N PRO A 59 -11.97 9.84 -4.28
CA PRO A 59 -11.79 8.41 -3.99
C PRO A 59 -11.98 7.48 -5.21
N ASN A 60 -12.74 7.92 -6.22
CA ASN A 60 -12.90 7.21 -7.51
C ASN A 60 -11.78 7.52 -8.53
N GLY A 61 -10.92 8.48 -8.21
CA GLY A 61 -9.77 8.89 -9.01
C GLY A 61 -8.49 8.16 -8.63
N ARG A 62 -7.35 8.73 -9.03
CA ARG A 62 -6.05 8.14 -8.73
C ARG A 62 -5.77 8.22 -7.23
N THR A 63 -5.40 7.09 -6.66
CA THR A 63 -5.09 6.98 -5.24
C THR A 63 -3.61 6.68 -5.06
N TYR A 64 -3.01 7.31 -4.05
CA TYR A 64 -1.59 7.25 -3.78
C TYR A 64 -1.33 6.86 -2.32
N LEU A 65 -0.35 6.00 -2.10
CA LEU A 65 0.29 5.88 -0.79
C LEU A 65 1.48 6.82 -0.72
N VAL A 66 1.50 7.68 0.31
CA VAL A 66 2.58 8.61 0.62
C VAL A 66 3.24 8.20 1.92
N TYR A 67 4.55 8.39 2.04
CA TYR A 67 5.36 7.85 3.12
C TYR A 67 6.10 8.96 3.85
N ASP A 68 6.41 8.71 5.13
CA ASP A 68 7.18 9.65 5.96
C ASP A 68 8.67 9.62 5.60
N ASN A 69 9.20 8.42 5.34
CA ASN A 69 10.63 8.22 5.06
C ASN A 69 10.88 7.66 3.66
N TYR A 70 11.31 8.53 2.76
CA TYR A 70 11.61 8.22 1.35
C TYR A 70 12.84 7.31 1.17
N GLN A 71 13.75 7.25 2.14
CA GLN A 71 15.01 6.51 2.01
C GLN A 71 14.80 5.00 2.02
N VAL A 72 13.82 4.51 2.81
CA VAL A 72 13.44 3.09 2.85
C VAL A 72 12.92 2.65 1.48
N LEU A 73 12.09 3.49 0.85
CA LEU A 73 11.59 3.23 -0.50
C LEU A 73 12.68 3.19 -1.56
N MET A 74 13.70 4.05 -1.49
CA MET A 74 14.81 4.02 -2.46
C MET A 74 15.64 2.74 -2.37
N LYS A 75 15.88 2.22 -1.15
CA LYS A 75 16.50 0.90 -0.96
C LYS A 75 15.67 -0.20 -1.63
N TRP A 76 14.34 -0.10 -1.52
CA TRP A 76 13.40 -1.04 -2.14
C TRP A 76 13.19 -0.84 -3.65
N ASN A 77 13.20 0.38 -4.18
CA ASN A 77 13.05 0.66 -5.61
C ASN A 77 14.24 0.08 -6.39
N ARG A 78 15.46 0.11 -5.79
CA ARG A 78 16.62 -0.62 -6.32
C ARG A 78 16.47 -2.14 -6.19
N SER A 79 15.81 -2.64 -5.15
CA SER A 79 15.63 -4.06 -4.86
C SER A 79 14.36 -4.68 -5.48
N TYR A 80 13.47 -3.87 -6.09
CA TYR A 80 12.18 -4.27 -6.67
C TYR A 80 12.32 -5.25 -7.85
N TYR A 81 13.55 -5.52 -8.29
CA TYR A 81 13.89 -6.57 -9.25
C TYR A 81 13.95 -7.98 -8.63
N PHE A 82 13.88 -8.17 -7.31
CA PHE A 82 14.26 -9.45 -6.68
C PHE A 82 13.22 -10.17 -5.81
N GLY A 83 11.92 -9.91 -5.96
CA GLY A 83 10.93 -10.57 -5.09
C GLY A 83 9.54 -10.69 -5.67
N LEU A 84 9.42 -11.22 -6.88
CA LEU A 84 8.15 -11.82 -7.30
C LEU A 84 8.06 -13.23 -6.72
N ALA A 85 6.85 -13.59 -6.28
CA ALA A 85 6.42 -14.87 -5.68
C ALA A 85 6.60 -14.92 -4.14
N VAL A 86 5.66 -15.44 -3.34
CA VAL A 86 4.95 -16.72 -3.45
C VAL A 86 3.64 -16.69 -2.64
N SER A 87 2.56 -17.21 -3.26
CA SER A 87 1.37 -17.92 -2.71
C SER A 87 0.59 -17.39 -1.50
N LYS A 88 -0.65 -16.93 -1.77
CA LYS A 88 -1.79 -17.15 -0.85
C LYS A 88 -2.82 -18.06 -1.52
N LEU A 89 -2.41 -19.30 -1.80
CA LEU A 89 -3.32 -20.44 -1.97
C LEU A 89 -3.26 -21.26 -0.68
N ALA A 90 -3.99 -20.82 0.34
CA ALA A 90 -4.20 -21.58 1.56
C ALA A 90 -5.47 -21.04 2.24
N ASP A 91 -6.65 -21.35 1.68
CA ASP A 91 -7.89 -21.54 2.45
C ASP A 91 -9.06 -21.97 1.55
N SER A 92 -8.93 -23.15 0.92
CA SER A 92 -10.10 -23.94 0.49
C SER A 92 -9.69 -25.40 0.39
N LEU A 93 -9.45 -26.00 1.55
CA LEU A 93 -9.54 -27.44 1.75
C LEU A 93 -9.96 -27.68 3.20
N LYS A 94 -11.27 -27.55 3.45
CA LYS A 94 -12.00 -28.47 4.30
C LYS A 94 -13.44 -28.58 3.83
#